data_AF-R1E693-F1
#
_entry.id   AF-R1E693-F1
#
_cell.length_a   1.000
_cell.length_b   1.000
_cell.length_c   1.000
_cell.angle_alpha   90.00
_cell.angle_beta   90.00
_cell.angle_gamma   90.00
#
_symmetry.space_group_name_H-M   'P 1'
#
loop_
_entity.id
_entity.type
_entity.pdbx_description
1 polymer ?
#
loop_
_entity_poly.entity_id
_entity_poly.type
_entity_poly.pdbx_seq_one_letter_code
_entity_poly.pdbx_strand_id
1 'polypeptide(L)'
;MIPGVDHQTPADADDGLAQEAAHLRLEEEYAALPSHALGTGQLVKDEYFTLFESVGALEIMDPKMDSGFLAPGETLEEDFDALKELLPEEVIGIMDQLLCYEMSWHQGYPLSQTLFVLIATLTNKKTTGQRYGNIFKKFRNQTP
;
A
#
# COMPACT_ATOMS: atom_id res chain seq x y z
N MET A 1 57.33 5.47 -31.99
CA MET A 1 57.60 6.07 -30.67
C MET A 1 56.75 7.33 -30.54
N ILE A 2 55.55 7.18 -29.98
CA ILE A 2 54.78 8.24 -29.30
C ILE A 2 54.19 7.51 -28.07
N PRO A 3 54.37 8.01 -26.83
CA PRO A 3 54.04 7.26 -25.63
C PRO A 3 52.54 7.24 -25.35
N GLY A 4 52.09 6.22 -24.63
CA GLY A 4 50.70 5.95 -24.28
C GLY A 4 50.01 7.15 -23.63
N VAL A 5 48.83 7.47 -24.16
CA VAL A 5 47.82 8.21 -23.42
C VAL A 5 47.02 7.15 -22.70
N ASP A 6 47.35 6.95 -21.43
CA ASP A 6 46.51 6.19 -20.52
C ASP A 6 45.18 6.95 -20.43
N HIS A 7 44.13 6.40 -21.05
CA HIS A 7 42.76 6.82 -20.84
C HIS A 7 42.34 6.33 -19.45
N GLN A 8 42.88 6.97 -18.42
CA GLN A 8 42.34 6.87 -17.08
C GLN A 8 41.23 7.90 -16.98
N THR A 9 40.00 7.49 -17.30
CA THR A 9 38.80 8.25 -16.91
C THR A 9 38.82 8.34 -15.38
N PRO A 10 38.89 9.55 -14.79
CA PRO A 10 38.88 9.67 -13.35
C PRO A 10 37.47 9.37 -12.85
N ALA A 11 37.38 8.28 -12.09
CA ALA A 11 36.50 8.08 -10.95
C ALA A 11 35.02 8.52 -11.11
N ASP A 12 34.16 7.52 -11.30
CA ASP A 12 32.71 7.54 -11.10
C ASP A 12 32.32 7.77 -9.61
N ALA A 13 32.95 8.73 -8.94
CA ALA A 13 32.79 8.98 -7.51
C ALA A 13 32.70 10.48 -7.21
N ASP A 14 31.60 11.12 -7.62
CA ASP A 14 31.16 12.42 -7.08
C ASP A 14 29.65 12.72 -7.30
N ASP A 15 28.96 11.95 -8.15
CA ASP A 15 27.58 12.27 -8.56
C ASP A 15 26.56 12.21 -7.38
N GLY A 16 26.80 11.33 -6.41
CA GLY A 16 25.93 11.17 -5.23
C GLY A 16 26.01 12.34 -4.24
N LEU A 17 27.19 12.93 -4.03
CA LEU A 17 27.37 14.08 -3.13
C LEU A 17 26.78 15.35 -3.73
N ALA A 18 26.87 15.50 -5.06
CA ALA A 18 26.25 16.60 -5.78
C ALA A 18 24.70 16.51 -5.75
N GLN A 19 24.12 15.32 -5.86
CA GLN A 19 22.67 15.10 -5.75
C GLN A 19 22.15 15.34 -4.33
N GLU A 20 22.86 14.88 -3.30
CA GLU A 20 22.45 15.09 -1.91
C GLU A 20 22.59 16.57 -1.49
N ALA A 21 23.65 17.25 -1.93
CA ALA A 21 23.80 18.69 -1.73
C ALA A 21 22.78 19.53 -2.51
N ALA A 22 22.35 19.07 -3.71
CA ALA A 22 21.27 19.71 -4.45
C ALA A 22 19.91 19.53 -3.79
N HIS A 23 19.64 18.35 -3.21
CA HIS A 23 18.42 18.07 -2.47
C HIS A 23 18.27 19.00 -1.24
N LEU A 24 19.33 19.13 -0.44
CA LEU A 24 19.34 19.99 0.75
C LEU A 24 19.16 21.49 0.43
N ARG A 25 19.74 21.96 -0.68
CA ARG A 25 19.59 23.37 -1.09
C ARG A 25 18.17 23.73 -1.52
N LEU A 26 17.46 22.80 -2.16
CA LEU A 26 16.08 23.03 -2.59
C LEU A 26 15.14 23.12 -1.38
N GLU A 27 15.32 22.28 -0.35
CA GLU A 27 14.50 22.35 0.86
C GLU A 27 14.63 23.71 1.57
N GLU A 28 15.86 24.22 1.70
CA GLU A 28 16.13 25.54 2.28
C GLU A 28 15.53 26.68 1.44
N GLU A 29 15.65 26.61 0.10
CA GLU A 29 15.09 27.61 -0.81
C GLU A 29 13.55 27.64 -0.76
N TYR A 30 12.90 26.47 -0.78
CA TYR A 30 11.45 26.36 -0.67
C TYR A 30 10.92 26.78 0.71
N ALA A 31 11.65 26.48 1.79
CA ALA A 31 11.30 26.95 3.14
C ALA A 31 11.51 28.47 3.32
N ALA A 32 12.46 29.05 2.58
CA ALA A 32 12.75 30.49 2.60
C ALA A 32 11.79 31.31 1.72
N LEU A 33 11.00 30.68 0.84
CA LEU A 33 9.93 31.37 0.12
C LEU A 33 8.93 31.94 1.13
N PRO A 34 8.63 33.25 1.08
CA PRO A 34 7.73 33.83 2.06
C PRO A 34 6.34 33.24 1.89
N SER A 35 5.88 32.45 2.86
CA SER A 35 4.47 32.04 2.96
C SER A 35 3.52 33.26 3.00
N HIS A 36 4.05 34.43 3.39
CA HIS A 36 3.38 35.72 3.35
C HIS A 36 3.33 36.41 1.97
N ALA A 37 4.06 35.90 0.96
CA ALA A 37 4.02 36.45 -0.39
C ALA A 37 2.71 36.09 -1.12
N LEU A 38 2.05 35.02 -0.69
CA LEU A 38 0.72 34.63 -1.15
C LEU A 38 -0.33 35.14 -0.17
N GLY A 39 -1.33 35.86 -0.69
CA GLY A 39 -2.51 36.22 0.09
C GLY A 39 -3.41 35.01 0.32
N THR A 40 -4.23 35.06 1.36
CA THR A 40 -5.26 34.04 1.63
C THR A 40 -6.13 33.81 0.38
N GLY A 41 -6.27 32.55 -0.03
CA GLY A 41 -7.06 32.16 -1.20
C GLY A 41 -6.28 32.13 -2.53
N GLN A 42 -4.98 32.45 -2.51
CA GLN A 42 -4.10 32.28 -3.67
C GLN A 42 -3.44 30.90 -3.66
N LEU A 43 -3.23 30.34 -4.86
CA LEU A 43 -2.58 29.05 -5.07
C LEU A 43 -1.63 29.17 -6.26
N VAL A 44 -0.40 28.67 -6.08
CA VAL A 44 0.55 28.48 -7.17
C VAL A 44 0.34 27.08 -7.75
N LYS A 45 0.03 27.01 -9.03
CA LYS A 45 -0.16 25.76 -9.77
C LYS A 45 0.23 25.97 -11.23
N ASP A 46 0.45 24.87 -11.93
CA ASP A 46 0.57 24.89 -13.40
C ASP A 46 -0.70 25.44 -14.07
N GLU A 47 -0.58 26.03 -15.26
CA GLU A 47 -1.70 26.62 -15.99
C GLU A 47 -2.79 25.58 -16.30
N TYR A 48 -2.40 24.38 -16.70
CA TYR A 48 -3.31 23.31 -17.13
C TYR A 48 -3.80 22.43 -15.98
N PHE A 49 -3.12 22.43 -14.83
CA PHE A 49 -3.58 21.69 -13.66
C PHE A 49 -4.87 22.30 -13.11
N THR A 50 -5.91 21.48 -12.94
CA THR A 50 -7.20 21.93 -12.41
C THR A 50 -7.37 21.52 -10.95
N LEU A 51 -8.12 22.31 -10.18
CA LEU A 51 -8.46 21.92 -8.80
C LEU A 51 -9.31 20.66 -8.73
N PHE A 52 -10.07 20.34 -9.79
CA PHE A 52 -10.84 19.10 -9.82
C PHE A 52 -9.93 17.87 -9.83
N GLU A 53 -8.79 17.92 -10.52
CA GLU A 53 -7.79 16.84 -10.50
C GLU A 53 -7.18 16.67 -9.10
N SER A 54 -7.04 17.77 -8.34
CA SER A 54 -6.52 17.71 -6.97
C SER A 54 -7.45 17.01 -5.97
N VAL A 55 -8.74 16.86 -6.27
CA VAL A 55 -9.70 16.18 -5.37
C VAL A 55 -9.38 14.69 -5.20
N GLY A 56 -8.66 14.09 -6.16
CA GLY A 56 -8.18 12.72 -6.06
C GLY A 56 -6.85 12.55 -5.33
N ALA A 57 -6.23 13.63 -4.84
CA ALA A 57 -4.95 13.55 -4.13
C ALA A 57 -5.11 12.86 -2.77
N LEU A 58 -4.13 12.04 -2.41
CA LEU A 58 -4.04 11.45 -1.07
C LEU A 58 -3.40 12.45 -0.11
N GLU A 59 -3.93 12.52 1.11
CA GLU A 59 -3.38 13.31 2.20
C GLU A 59 -2.54 12.43 3.10
N ILE A 60 -1.24 12.73 3.20
CA ILE A 60 -0.29 12.00 4.04
C ILE A 60 -0.63 12.21 5.52
N MET A 61 -0.55 11.16 6.33
CA MET A 61 -0.93 11.10 7.75
C MET A 61 -2.42 11.28 8.06
N ASP A 62 -3.30 11.35 7.06
CA ASP A 62 -4.74 11.29 7.32
C ASP A 62 -5.18 9.82 7.54
N PRO A 63 -5.84 9.48 8.67
CA PRO A 63 -6.21 8.10 8.97
C PRO A 63 -7.16 7.41 7.98
N LYS A 64 -7.83 8.16 7.09
CA LYS A 64 -8.75 7.62 6.09
C LYS A 64 -8.17 7.61 4.68
N MET A 65 -7.27 8.54 4.38
CA MET A 65 -6.70 8.73 3.05
C MET A 65 -5.29 8.13 2.92
N ASP A 66 -4.57 7.92 4.03
CA ASP A 66 -3.22 7.36 4.02
C ASP A 66 -3.21 5.88 4.45
N SER A 67 -3.01 4.97 3.49
CA SER A 67 -2.86 3.54 3.78
C SER A 67 -1.58 3.18 4.54
N GLY A 68 -0.60 4.09 4.58
CA GLY A 68 0.63 3.96 5.36
C GLY A 68 0.48 4.45 6.79
N PHE A 69 -0.65 5.07 7.15
CA PHE A 69 -0.92 5.48 8.52
C PHE A 69 -1.18 4.26 9.41
N LEU A 70 -0.32 4.07 10.42
CA LEU A 70 -0.47 3.01 11.43
C LEU A 70 -0.80 3.64 12.78
N ALA A 71 -1.88 3.20 13.40
CA ALA A 71 -2.16 3.56 14.78
C ALA A 71 -1.14 2.92 15.73
N PRO A 72 -0.95 3.44 16.96
CA PRO A 72 -0.05 2.85 17.93
C PRO A 72 -0.37 1.36 18.18
N GLY A 73 0.56 0.47 17.80
CA GLY A 73 0.43 -0.97 17.94
C GLY A 73 -0.04 -1.71 16.68
N GLU A 74 -0.27 -1.01 15.56
CA GLU A 74 -0.50 -1.62 14.25
C GLU A 74 0.82 -1.81 13.48
N THR A 75 0.91 -2.91 12.73
CA THR A 75 2.06 -3.26 11.89
C THR A 75 1.58 -3.60 10.49
N LEU A 76 2.34 -3.22 9.47
CA LEU A 76 2.10 -3.65 8.08
C LEU A 76 2.51 -5.11 7.83
N GLU A 77 3.22 -5.72 8.78
CA GLU A 77 3.64 -7.12 8.69
C GLU A 77 2.46 -8.03 9.03
N GLU A 78 1.88 -8.65 8.00
CA GLU A 78 0.94 -9.76 8.14
C GLU A 78 1.71 -11.08 8.00
N ASP A 79 1.78 -11.88 9.08
CA ASP A 79 2.36 -13.23 9.06
C ASP A 79 1.46 -14.20 8.30
N PHE A 80 1.49 -14.13 6.96
CA PHE A 80 0.82 -15.09 6.10
C PHE A 80 1.76 -16.20 5.64
N ASP A 81 1.41 -17.44 5.98
CA ASP A 81 2.08 -18.63 5.47
C ASP A 81 1.18 -19.35 4.46
N ALA A 82 1.48 -19.16 3.17
CA ALA A 82 0.77 -19.78 2.06
C ALA A 82 0.99 -21.30 1.96
N LEU A 83 2.03 -21.83 2.61
CA LEU A 83 2.36 -23.27 2.60
C LEU A 83 1.78 -24.01 3.79
N LYS A 84 1.11 -23.29 4.69
CA LYS A 84 0.46 -23.89 5.85
C LYS A 84 -0.61 -24.87 5.40
N GLU A 85 -0.57 -26.08 5.97
CA GLU A 85 -1.62 -27.07 5.78
C GLU A 85 -2.97 -26.55 6.31
N LEU A 86 -3.99 -26.64 5.46
CA LEU A 86 -5.37 -26.25 5.76
C LEU A 86 -6.24 -27.50 5.91
N LEU A 87 -7.19 -27.47 6.84
CA LEU A 87 -8.22 -28.48 6.94
C LEU A 87 -9.18 -28.37 5.74
N PRO A 88 -9.81 -29.48 5.29
CA PRO A 88 -10.79 -29.44 4.21
C PRO A 88 -11.91 -28.42 4.43
N GLU A 89 -12.37 -28.26 5.67
CA GLU A 89 -13.40 -27.28 6.05
C GLU A 89 -12.93 -25.84 5.89
N GLU A 90 -11.65 -25.57 6.16
CA GLU A 90 -11.05 -24.25 5.97
C GLU A 90 -10.96 -23.92 4.49
N VAL A 91 -10.54 -24.89 3.65
CA VAL A 91 -10.52 -24.73 2.19
C VAL A 91 -11.92 -24.42 1.65
N ILE A 92 -12.94 -25.16 2.08
CA ILE A 92 -14.33 -24.92 1.67
C ILE A 92 -14.80 -23.53 2.12
N GLY A 93 -14.49 -23.13 3.36
CA GLY A 93 -14.85 -21.79 3.86
C GLY A 93 -14.19 -20.65 3.07
N ILE A 94 -12.96 -20.86 2.61
CA ILE A 94 -12.25 -19.91 1.73
C ILE A 94 -12.93 -19.83 0.36
N MET A 95 -13.30 -20.97 -0.22
CA MET A 95 -13.99 -21.02 -1.52
C MET A 95 -15.36 -20.34 -1.46
N ASP A 96 -16.10 -20.51 -0.37
CA ASP A 96 -17.40 -19.86 -0.13
C ASP A 96 -17.26 -18.32 -0.07
N GLN A 97 -16.25 -17.83 0.65
CA GLN A 97 -15.94 -16.39 0.73
C GLN A 97 -15.49 -15.81 -0.61
N LEU A 98 -14.64 -16.53 -1.35
CA LEU A 98 -14.20 -16.11 -2.68
C LEU A 98 -15.40 -15.91 -3.61
N LEU A 99 -16.33 -16.87 -3.62
CA LEU A 99 -17.54 -16.79 -4.44
C LEU A 99 -18.43 -15.61 -4.04
N CYS A 100 -18.57 -15.33 -2.74
CA CYS A 100 -19.32 -14.18 -2.26
C CYS A 100 -18.70 -12.86 -2.73
N TYR A 101 -17.38 -12.73 -2.65
CA TYR A 101 -16.67 -11.53 -3.09
C TYR A 101 -16.70 -11.34 -4.61
N GLU A 102 -16.66 -12.41 -5.39
CA GLU A 102 -16.87 -12.37 -6.84
C GLU A 102 -18.26 -11.81 -7.19
N MET A 103 -19.30 -12.27 -6.48
CA MET A 103 -20.65 -11.75 -6.68
C MET A 103 -20.77 -10.28 -6.28
N SER A 104 -20.12 -9.85 -5.20
CA SER A 104 -20.05 -8.43 -4.83
C SER A 104 -19.33 -7.59 -5.88
N TRP A 105 -18.24 -8.09 -6.47
CA TRP A 105 -17.57 -7.39 -7.57
C TRP A 105 -18.49 -7.21 -8.78
N HIS A 106 -19.23 -8.25 -9.16
CA HIS A 106 -20.23 -8.16 -10.23
C HIS A 106 -21.40 -7.19 -9.93
N GLN A 107 -21.64 -6.86 -8.66
CA GLN A 107 -22.62 -5.86 -8.24
C GLN A 107 -22.07 -4.42 -8.24
N GLY A 108 -20.80 -4.22 -8.60
CA GLY A 108 -20.17 -2.90 -8.74
C GLY A 108 -19.29 -2.48 -7.55
N TYR A 109 -19.04 -3.36 -6.59
CA TYR A 109 -18.06 -3.08 -5.53
C TYR A 109 -16.64 -3.14 -6.10
N PRO A 110 -15.71 -2.27 -5.64
CA PRO A 110 -14.36 -2.22 -6.19
C PRO A 110 -13.57 -3.48 -5.87
N LEU A 111 -12.69 -3.86 -6.81
CA LEU A 111 -11.90 -5.08 -6.75
C LEU A 111 -10.98 -5.14 -5.51
N SER A 112 -10.42 -3.99 -5.13
CA SER A 112 -9.59 -3.81 -3.93
C SER A 112 -10.33 -4.09 -2.63
N GLN A 113 -11.66 -4.00 -2.62
CA GLN A 113 -12.51 -4.25 -1.44
C GLN A 113 -13.22 -5.61 -1.50
N THR A 114 -12.96 -6.42 -2.53
CA THR A 114 -13.58 -7.74 -2.71
C THR A 114 -12.52 -8.81 -2.88
N LEU A 115 -12.12 -9.12 -4.12
CA LEU A 115 -11.22 -10.23 -4.41
C LEU A 115 -9.82 -10.07 -3.81
N PHE A 116 -9.30 -8.84 -3.72
CA PHE A 116 -7.97 -8.60 -3.14
C PHE A 116 -7.94 -8.68 -1.61
N VAL A 117 -9.10 -8.53 -0.95
CA VAL A 117 -9.23 -8.70 0.51
C VAL A 117 -9.10 -10.17 0.93
N LEU A 118 -9.28 -11.12 0.01
CA LEU A 118 -9.14 -12.54 0.31
C LEU A 118 -7.76 -12.88 0.88
N ILE A 119 -6.69 -12.29 0.32
CA ILE A 119 -5.33 -12.51 0.81
C ILE A 119 -5.21 -12.06 2.27
N ALA A 120 -5.70 -10.86 2.60
CA ALA A 120 -5.73 -10.33 3.97
C ALA A 120 -6.63 -11.14 4.92
N THR A 121 -7.69 -11.79 4.40
CA THR A 121 -8.58 -12.62 5.23
C THR A 121 -7.94 -13.95 5.59
N LEU A 122 -7.10 -14.50 4.73
CA LEU A 122 -6.37 -15.75 4.97
C LEU A 122 -5.29 -15.61 6.05
N THR A 123 -4.81 -14.40 6.32
CA THR A 123 -3.80 -14.10 7.34
C THR A 123 -4.39 -14.13 8.76
N ASN A 124 -5.70 -13.92 8.91
CA ASN A 124 -6.34 -13.79 10.22
C ASN A 124 -6.93 -15.12 10.74
N LYS A 125 -6.13 -15.87 11.51
CA LYS A 125 -6.52 -17.16 12.14
C LYS A 125 -7.77 -17.08 13.05
N LYS A 126 -8.17 -15.90 13.53
CA LYS A 126 -9.24 -15.78 14.57
C LYS A 126 -10.65 -15.95 14.01
N THR A 127 -10.90 -15.58 12.75
CA THR A 127 -12.25 -15.53 12.17
C THR A 127 -12.63 -16.81 11.42
N THR A 128 -11.69 -17.44 10.73
CA THR A 128 -11.94 -18.60 9.86
C THR A 128 -12.16 -19.89 10.67
N GLY A 129 -11.37 -20.12 11.72
CA GLY A 129 -11.46 -21.34 12.54
C GLY A 129 -12.71 -21.42 13.44
N GLN A 130 -13.19 -20.28 13.97
CA GLN A 130 -14.33 -20.26 14.90
C GLN A 130 -15.70 -20.33 14.20
N ARG A 131 -15.85 -19.74 13.01
CA ARG A 131 -17.14 -19.74 12.29
C ARG A 131 -17.48 -21.09 11.69
N TYR A 132 -16.53 -21.76 11.05
CA TYR A 132 -16.78 -23.02 10.34
C TYR A 132 -16.61 -24.26 11.22
N GLY A 133 -15.75 -24.22 12.24
CA GLY A 133 -15.52 -25.35 13.17
C GLY A 133 -16.79 -25.80 13.94
N ASN A 134 -17.73 -24.89 14.19
CA ASN A 134 -18.99 -25.22 14.89
C ASN A 134 -20.07 -25.79 13.97
N ILE A 135 -20.06 -25.42 12.68
CA ILE A 135 -21.02 -25.92 11.69
C ILE A 135 -20.69 -27.39 11.36
N PHE A 136 -19.43 -27.69 11.04
CA PHE A 136 -19.03 -29.05 10.68
C PHE A 136 -19.03 -30.02 11.88
N LYS A 137 -18.71 -29.57 13.10
CA LYS A 137 -18.88 -30.39 14.32
C LYS A 137 -20.36 -30.75 14.56
N LYS A 138 -21.29 -29.85 14.22
CA LYS A 138 -22.73 -30.11 14.32
C LYS A 138 -23.19 -31.12 13.27
N PHE A 139 -22.65 -31.07 12.05
CA PHE A 139 -22.92 -32.06 10.99
C PHE A 139 -22.36 -33.46 11.32
N ARG A 140 -21.15 -33.55 11.87
CA ARG A 140 -20.53 -34.84 12.25
C ARG A 140 -21.23 -35.55 13.42
N ASN A 141 -21.92 -34.81 14.29
CA ASN A 141 -22.70 -35.36 15.40
C ASN A 141 -24.17 -35.63 15.03
N GLN A 142 -24.53 -35.58 13.74
CA GLN A 142 -25.90 -35.76 13.24
C GLN A 142 -26.06 -36.92 12.25
N THR A 143 -25.09 -37.83 12.13
CA THR A 143 -25.36 -39.15 11.54
C THR A 143 -25.98 -40.09 12.60
N PRO A 144 -27.07 -40.81 12.26
CA PRO A 144 -27.70 -41.78 13.16
C PRO A 144 -26.79 -42.96 13.50
#